data_AF-A0A7K2F318-F1
#
_entry.id   AF-A0A7K2F318-F1
#
_cell.length_a   1.000
_cell.length_b   1.000
_cell.length_c   1.000
_cell.angle_alpha   90.00
_cell.angle_beta   90.00
_cell.angle_gamma   90.00
#
_symmetry.space_group_name_H-M   'P 1'
#
loop_
_entity.id
_entity.type
_entity.pdbx_description
1 polymer ?
#
loop_
_entity_poly.entity_id
_entity_poly.type
_entity_poly.pdbx_seq_one_letter_code
_entity_poly.pdbx_strand_id
1 'polypeptide(L)'
;MLARLLEGEPDDQALAVIGFCLAQLTRADADWAEEHAGQLYPLDAPWRPAATWLRHGRPHSGILARLDRPALLQRAAGPDGIPILDKIILSFLTDSEAPAPAPALLTELAAQVGGPQAVSELLSRLAQAVIRCEETSPWPERAAALWRCALEAQLEPAALTGAGRFAYADRLDDAAWLDLTARTVTRQSEVEAPYAVAERAARHPNSADALLIAAAMLGAPVDVFHRQEIQGHAARLFAQSTAESTAEHEQLRIALINAGAIEAAYQDRPVGP
;
A
#
# COMPACT_ATOMS: atom_id res chain seq x y z
N MET A 1 3.61 -38.10 18.11
CA MET A 1 2.18 -37.74 18.22
C MET A 1 1.76 -36.84 17.05
N LEU A 2 2.49 -35.76 16.76
CA LEU A 2 2.25 -34.89 15.59
C LEU A 2 2.40 -35.62 14.23
N ALA A 3 3.43 -36.44 14.03
CA ALA A 3 3.61 -37.22 12.80
C ALA A 3 2.40 -38.12 12.47
N ARG A 4 1.81 -38.78 13.48
CA ARG A 4 0.61 -39.62 13.31
C ARG A 4 -0.65 -38.84 12.90
N LEU A 5 -0.71 -37.53 13.19
CA LEU A 5 -1.81 -36.65 12.75
C LEU A 5 -1.68 -36.23 11.28
N LEU A 6 -0.50 -36.42 10.69
CA LEU A 6 -0.22 -36.11 9.29
C LEU A 6 -0.30 -37.33 8.36
N GLU A 7 -0.29 -38.55 8.91
CA GLU A 7 -0.24 -39.83 8.19
C GLU A 7 -1.60 -40.55 8.06
N GLY A 8 -2.61 -40.20 8.85
CA GLY A 8 -3.95 -40.80 8.83
C GLY A 8 -4.98 -40.03 7.97
N GLU A 9 -6.19 -40.58 7.82
CA GLU A 9 -7.33 -39.84 7.23
C GLU A 9 -7.48 -38.53 8.02
N PRO A 10 -7.41 -37.37 7.36
CA PRO A 10 -7.12 -36.11 8.03
C PRO A 10 -8.23 -35.74 9.01
N ASP A 11 -7.90 -35.65 10.29
CA ASP A 11 -8.71 -34.90 11.24
C ASP A 11 -8.50 -33.41 10.93
N ASP A 12 -9.45 -32.83 10.18
CA ASP A 12 -9.44 -31.43 9.77
C ASP A 12 -9.18 -30.47 10.94
N GLN A 13 -9.60 -30.84 12.17
CA GLN A 13 -9.33 -30.02 13.36
C GLN A 13 -7.86 -30.05 13.78
N ALA A 14 -7.23 -31.22 13.73
CA ALA A 14 -5.82 -31.37 14.06
C ALA A 14 -4.92 -30.61 13.07
N LEU A 15 -5.22 -30.69 11.77
CA LEU A 15 -4.48 -29.96 10.74
C LEU A 15 -4.67 -28.45 10.83
N ALA A 16 -5.87 -27.99 11.18
CA ALA A 16 -6.13 -26.57 11.42
C ALA A 16 -5.33 -26.04 12.63
N VAL A 17 -5.22 -26.82 13.72
CA VAL A 17 -4.40 -26.46 14.89
C VAL A 17 -2.92 -26.40 14.51
N ILE A 18 -2.42 -27.38 13.75
CA ILE A 18 -1.04 -27.37 13.22
C ILE A 18 -0.81 -26.12 12.38
N GLY A 19 -1.75 -25.77 11.49
CA GLY A 19 -1.66 -24.56 10.67
C GLY A 19 -1.66 -23.27 11.50
N PHE A 20 -2.55 -23.15 12.50
CA PHE A 20 -2.58 -22.00 13.39
C PHE A 20 -1.24 -21.81 14.13
N CYS A 21 -0.63 -22.92 14.58
CA CYS A 21 0.63 -22.93 15.32
C CYS A 21 1.88 -23.07 14.42
N LEU A 22 1.75 -23.09 13.10
CA LEU A 22 2.83 -23.47 12.19
C LEU A 22 4.11 -22.65 12.39
N ALA A 23 3.97 -21.33 12.56
CA ALA A 23 5.10 -20.45 12.85
C ALA A 23 5.83 -20.77 14.17
N GLN A 24 5.12 -21.26 15.19
CA GLN A 24 5.73 -21.66 16.46
C GLN A 24 6.40 -23.03 16.32
N LEU A 25 5.76 -23.96 15.60
CA LEU A 25 6.30 -25.29 15.33
C LEU A 25 7.63 -25.21 14.56
N THR A 26 7.67 -24.45 13.46
CA THR A 26 8.89 -24.26 12.67
C THR A 26 10.03 -23.63 13.48
N ARG A 27 9.72 -22.79 14.48
CA ARG A 27 10.75 -22.21 15.38
C ARG A 27 11.21 -23.17 16.46
N ALA A 28 10.31 -24.00 16.97
CA ALA A 28 10.61 -24.93 18.04
C ALA A 28 11.40 -26.15 17.53
N ASP A 29 11.08 -26.61 16.32
CA ASP A 29 11.69 -27.80 15.71
C ASP A 29 11.73 -27.65 14.19
N ALA A 30 12.80 -27.01 13.70
CA ALA A 30 13.00 -26.75 12.27
C ALA A 30 13.26 -28.06 11.49
N ASP A 31 13.96 -29.01 12.09
CA ASP A 31 14.28 -30.30 11.47
C ASP A 31 13.00 -31.12 11.25
N TRP A 32 12.10 -31.16 12.23
CA TRP A 32 10.79 -31.80 12.06
C TRP A 32 9.96 -31.13 10.97
N ALA A 33 9.95 -29.79 10.91
CA ALA A 33 9.23 -29.05 9.89
C ALA A 33 9.78 -29.30 8.47
N GLU A 34 11.09 -29.51 8.35
CA GLU A 34 11.74 -29.91 7.10
C GLU A 34 11.33 -31.33 6.70
N GLU A 35 11.40 -32.28 7.63
CA GLU A 35 11.00 -33.69 7.39
C GLU A 35 9.55 -33.80 6.88
N HIS A 36 8.65 -32.94 7.37
CA HIS A 36 7.22 -32.95 7.03
C HIS A 36 6.81 -31.86 6.04
N ALA A 37 7.77 -31.24 5.34
CA ALA A 37 7.52 -30.10 4.45
C ALA A 37 6.44 -30.36 3.40
N GLY A 38 6.42 -31.57 2.82
CA GLY A 38 5.46 -32.00 1.82
C GLY A 38 4.00 -32.09 2.29
N GLN A 39 3.75 -32.04 3.61
CA GLN A 39 2.41 -32.04 4.20
C GLN A 39 2.05 -30.66 4.76
N LEU A 40 3.05 -29.88 5.19
CA LEU A 40 2.86 -28.60 5.86
C LEU A 40 2.65 -27.43 4.89
N TYR A 41 3.45 -27.36 3.82
CA TYR A 41 3.54 -26.20 2.94
C TYR A 41 2.66 -26.20 1.67
N PRO A 42 2.09 -27.32 1.19
CA PRO A 42 1.18 -27.27 0.05
C PRO A 42 -0.04 -26.36 0.28
N LEU A 43 -0.45 -25.68 -0.79
CA LEU A 43 -1.65 -24.83 -0.87
C LEU A 43 -2.72 -25.43 -1.79
N ASP A 44 -2.67 -26.74 -2.01
CA ASP A 44 -3.58 -27.49 -2.88
C ASP A 44 -5.01 -27.62 -2.30
N ALA A 45 -5.16 -27.55 -0.98
CA ALA A 45 -6.46 -27.61 -0.31
C ALA A 45 -6.61 -26.55 0.82
N PRO A 46 -7.84 -26.13 1.16
CA PRO A 46 -8.08 -25.08 2.17
C PRO A 46 -7.81 -25.54 3.62
N TRP A 47 -7.90 -26.84 3.89
CA TRP A 47 -7.66 -27.44 5.21
C TRP A 47 -6.17 -27.73 5.48
N ARG A 48 -5.29 -27.52 4.50
CA ARG A 48 -3.84 -27.69 4.68
C ARG A 48 -3.31 -26.75 5.76
N PRO A 49 -2.30 -27.17 6.55
CA PRO A 49 -1.68 -26.32 7.56
C PRO A 49 -1.23 -24.96 7.03
N ALA A 50 -0.55 -24.88 5.87
CA ALA A 50 -0.15 -23.61 5.28
C ALA A 50 -1.35 -22.73 4.87
N ALA A 51 -2.45 -23.31 4.37
CA ALA A 51 -3.65 -22.57 4.04
C ALA A 51 -4.31 -21.95 5.29
N THR A 52 -4.41 -22.73 6.37
CA THR A 52 -4.91 -22.22 7.65
C THR A 52 -3.96 -21.17 8.24
N TRP A 53 -2.65 -21.40 8.16
CA TRP A 53 -1.64 -20.46 8.61
C TRP A 53 -1.71 -19.12 7.86
N LEU A 54 -1.88 -19.14 6.54
CA LEU A 54 -2.03 -17.93 5.73
C LEU A 54 -3.19 -17.07 6.24
N ARG A 55 -4.30 -17.70 6.64
CA ARG A 55 -5.50 -17.00 7.11
C ARG A 55 -5.42 -16.54 8.56
N HIS A 56 -4.87 -17.37 9.46
CA HIS A 56 -4.99 -17.17 10.91
C HIS A 56 -3.66 -17.18 11.67
N GLY A 57 -2.62 -17.72 11.05
CA GLY A 57 -1.31 -17.88 11.67
C GLY A 57 -0.56 -16.57 11.82
N ARG A 58 0.38 -16.56 12.77
CA ARG A 58 1.30 -15.43 12.97
C ARG A 58 2.29 -15.34 11.80
N PRO A 59 2.65 -14.13 11.36
CA PRO A 59 3.65 -13.94 10.31
C PRO A 59 4.98 -14.63 10.60
N HIS A 60 5.56 -15.23 9.55
CA HIS A 60 6.84 -15.93 9.57
C HIS A 60 7.41 -15.97 8.15
N SER A 61 8.48 -15.21 7.91
CA SER A 61 9.13 -15.08 6.60
C SER A 61 9.60 -16.42 6.03
N GLY A 62 10.29 -17.22 6.84
CA GLY A 62 10.76 -18.54 6.40
C GLY A 62 9.65 -19.53 6.04
N ILE A 63 8.40 -19.30 6.46
CA ILE A 63 7.26 -20.09 5.97
C ILE A 63 6.81 -19.53 4.62
N LEU A 64 6.64 -18.20 4.48
CA LEU A 64 6.29 -17.57 3.20
C LEU A 64 7.24 -17.98 2.07
N ALA A 65 8.55 -17.99 2.34
CA ALA A 65 9.58 -18.33 1.37
C ALA A 65 9.50 -19.78 0.86
N ARG A 66 8.82 -20.68 1.60
CA ARG A 66 8.66 -22.10 1.25
C ARG A 66 7.36 -22.40 0.51
N LEU A 67 6.43 -21.45 0.45
CA LEU A 67 5.17 -21.65 -0.24
C LEU A 67 5.35 -21.56 -1.75
N ASP A 68 4.51 -22.31 -2.50
CA ASP A 68 4.42 -22.15 -3.94
C ASP A 68 3.99 -20.71 -4.28
N ARG A 69 4.88 -19.98 -4.97
CA ARG A 69 4.70 -18.55 -5.20
C ARG A 69 3.49 -18.24 -6.08
N PRO A 70 3.25 -18.92 -7.21
CA PRO A 70 2.03 -18.72 -7.99
C PRO A 70 0.75 -18.91 -7.16
N ALA A 71 0.66 -20.00 -6.38
CA ALA A 71 -0.50 -20.25 -5.52
C ALA A 71 -0.65 -19.20 -4.40
N LEU A 72 0.45 -18.73 -3.82
CA LEU A 72 0.46 -17.66 -2.82
C LEU A 72 -0.12 -16.37 -3.40
N LEU A 73 0.37 -15.93 -4.56
CA LEU A 73 -0.05 -14.67 -5.18
C LEU A 73 -1.48 -14.74 -5.71
N GLN A 74 -1.89 -15.87 -6.29
CA GLN A 74 -3.29 -16.11 -6.69
C GLN A 74 -4.23 -15.95 -5.48
N ARG A 75 -3.88 -16.52 -4.32
CA ARG A 75 -4.68 -16.38 -3.09
C ARG A 75 -4.64 -14.97 -2.52
N ALA A 76 -3.49 -14.30 -2.58
CA ALA A 76 -3.34 -12.91 -2.15
C ALA A 76 -4.20 -11.94 -2.98
N ALA A 77 -4.42 -12.24 -4.26
CA ALA A 77 -5.30 -11.48 -5.14
C ALA A 77 -6.80 -11.82 -4.98
N GLY A 78 -7.12 -12.88 -4.24
CA GLY A 78 -8.49 -13.33 -4.00
C GLY A 78 -9.23 -12.54 -2.91
N PRO A 79 -10.53 -12.83 -2.71
CA PRO A 79 -11.39 -12.12 -1.74
C PRO A 79 -10.92 -12.27 -0.27
N ASP A 80 -10.24 -13.37 0.06
CA ASP A 80 -9.67 -13.62 1.38
C ASP A 80 -8.16 -13.29 1.45
N GLY A 81 -7.66 -12.47 0.51
CA GLY A 81 -6.24 -12.19 0.34
C GLY A 81 -5.61 -11.29 1.40
N ILE A 82 -6.41 -10.50 2.12
CA ILE A 82 -5.93 -9.48 3.08
C ILE A 82 -4.93 -10.05 4.12
N PRO A 83 -5.20 -11.16 4.83
CA PRO A 83 -4.25 -11.72 5.80
C PRO A 83 -2.93 -12.18 5.17
N ILE A 84 -2.93 -12.46 3.87
CA ILE A 84 -1.76 -12.86 3.08
C ILE A 84 -0.94 -11.62 2.72
N LEU A 85 -1.61 -10.56 2.23
CA LEU A 85 -0.97 -9.27 1.97
C LEU A 85 -0.30 -8.71 3.23
N ASP A 86 -0.95 -8.80 4.39
CA ASP A 86 -0.35 -8.38 5.68
C ASP A 86 0.95 -9.12 6.00
N LYS A 87 1.02 -10.43 5.71
CA LYS A 87 2.23 -11.23 5.92
C LYS A 87 3.32 -10.86 4.92
N ILE A 88 2.96 -10.63 3.65
CA ILE A 88 3.89 -10.17 2.60
C ILE A 88 4.46 -8.80 2.98
N ILE A 89 3.61 -7.84 3.35
CA ILE A 89 4.01 -6.50 3.81
C ILE A 89 4.99 -6.60 4.97
N LEU A 90 4.69 -7.39 5.99
CA LEU A 90 5.58 -7.53 7.13
C LEU A 90 6.93 -8.13 6.75
N SER A 91 6.97 -9.06 5.79
CA SER A 91 8.24 -9.63 5.31
C SER A 91 9.16 -8.56 4.70
N PHE A 92 8.61 -7.62 3.92
CA PHE A 92 9.36 -6.48 3.37
C PHE A 92 9.73 -5.46 4.44
N LEU A 93 8.81 -5.13 5.36
CA LEU A 93 9.04 -4.13 6.39
C LEU A 93 10.06 -4.57 7.44
N THR A 94 10.22 -5.87 7.66
CA THR A 94 11.17 -6.42 8.65
C THR A 94 12.52 -6.80 8.06
N ASP A 95 12.72 -6.63 6.74
CA ASP A 95 13.94 -7.09 6.03
C ASP A 95 14.24 -8.57 6.29
N SER A 96 13.16 -9.34 6.38
CA SER A 96 13.23 -10.80 6.47
C SER A 96 13.31 -11.39 5.06
N GLU A 97 13.48 -12.71 4.96
CA GLU A 97 13.36 -13.46 3.70
C GLU A 97 11.98 -13.22 3.04
N ALA A 98 11.91 -12.20 2.20
CA ALA A 98 10.75 -11.92 1.38
C ALA A 98 10.59 -13.05 0.34
N PRO A 99 9.35 -13.40 -0.04
CA PRO A 99 9.11 -14.51 -0.97
C PRO A 99 9.69 -14.27 -2.38
N ALA A 100 9.96 -13.01 -2.72
CA ALA A 100 10.63 -12.57 -3.95
C ALA A 100 11.15 -11.13 -3.78
N PRO A 101 12.08 -10.68 -4.66
CA PRO A 101 12.37 -9.26 -4.79
C PRO A 101 11.11 -8.43 -5.07
N ALA A 102 11.01 -7.25 -4.47
CA ALA A 102 9.81 -6.39 -4.54
C ALA A 102 9.30 -6.14 -5.97
N PRO A 103 10.13 -5.77 -6.97
CA PRO A 103 9.64 -5.55 -8.33
C PRO A 103 8.98 -6.80 -8.94
N ALA A 104 9.64 -7.96 -8.82
CA ALA A 104 9.13 -9.22 -9.34
C ALA A 104 7.80 -9.60 -8.66
N LEU A 105 7.73 -9.48 -7.33
CA LEU A 105 6.52 -9.77 -6.58
C LEU A 105 5.33 -8.90 -7.01
N LEU A 106 5.55 -7.60 -7.18
CA LEU A 106 4.50 -6.65 -7.55
C LEU A 106 3.99 -6.93 -8.97
N THR A 107 4.87 -7.21 -9.93
CA THR A 107 4.48 -7.57 -11.29
C THR A 107 3.73 -8.91 -11.33
N GLU A 108 4.22 -9.92 -10.62
CA GLU A 108 3.57 -11.24 -10.57
C GLU A 108 2.20 -11.19 -9.85
N LEU A 109 2.06 -10.38 -8.81
CA LEU A 109 0.80 -10.14 -8.11
C LEU A 109 -0.19 -9.40 -9.02
N ALA A 110 0.26 -8.34 -9.69
CA ALA A 110 -0.57 -7.56 -10.61
C ALA A 110 -1.07 -8.40 -11.80
N ALA A 111 -0.31 -9.41 -12.22
CA ALA A 111 -0.70 -10.32 -13.31
C ALA A 111 -1.81 -11.32 -12.94
N GLN A 112 -2.15 -11.45 -11.65
CA GLN A 112 -3.24 -12.33 -11.22
C GLN A 112 -4.62 -11.75 -11.56
N VAL A 113 -5.64 -12.61 -11.60
CA VAL A 113 -7.04 -12.14 -11.63
C VAL A 113 -7.33 -11.41 -10.32
N GLY A 114 -7.72 -10.13 -10.41
CA GLY A 114 -7.85 -9.23 -9.25
C GLY A 114 -6.53 -8.61 -8.77
N GLY A 115 -5.44 -8.83 -9.51
CA GLY A 115 -4.09 -8.39 -9.19
C GLY A 115 -3.93 -6.88 -8.99
N PRO A 116 -4.45 -6.01 -9.88
CA PRO A 116 -4.38 -4.56 -9.68
C PRO A 116 -5.01 -4.12 -8.36
N GLN A 117 -6.20 -4.64 -8.03
CA GLN A 117 -6.87 -4.35 -6.76
C GLN A 117 -6.05 -4.86 -5.57
N ALA A 118 -5.41 -6.02 -5.69
CA ALA A 118 -4.55 -6.58 -4.65
C ALA A 118 -3.29 -5.74 -4.40
N VAL A 119 -2.67 -5.19 -5.45
CA VAL A 119 -1.55 -4.25 -5.32
C VAL A 119 -2.02 -2.93 -4.69
N SER A 120 -3.18 -2.42 -5.08
CA SER A 120 -3.78 -1.23 -4.47
C SER A 120 -4.01 -1.45 -2.97
N GLU A 121 -4.65 -2.56 -2.59
CA GLU A 121 -4.84 -2.94 -1.18
C GLU A 121 -3.50 -3.09 -0.46
N LEU A 122 -2.49 -3.71 -1.09
CA LEU A 122 -1.16 -3.84 -0.52
C LEU A 122 -0.57 -2.47 -0.19
N LEU A 123 -0.66 -1.48 -1.09
CA LEU A 123 -0.15 -0.11 -0.85
C LEU A 123 -0.95 0.60 0.27
N SER A 124 -2.27 0.45 0.31
CA SER A 124 -3.11 1.05 1.36
C SER A 124 -2.77 0.47 2.74
N ARG A 125 -2.61 -0.86 2.83
CA ARG A 125 -2.24 -1.54 4.07
C ARG A 125 -0.80 -1.26 4.49
N LEU A 126 0.11 -1.13 3.53
CA LEU A 126 1.48 -0.70 3.78
C LEU A 126 1.51 0.68 4.42
N ALA A 127 0.73 1.65 3.89
CA ALA A 127 0.57 2.95 4.53
C ALA A 127 -0.01 2.81 5.94
N GLN A 128 -1.02 1.94 6.14
CA GLN A 128 -1.60 1.69 7.46
C GLN A 128 -0.59 1.15 8.48
N ALA A 129 0.37 0.32 8.04
CA ALA A 129 1.46 -0.15 8.88
C ALA A 129 2.42 0.99 9.27
N VAL A 130 2.74 1.88 8.33
CA VAL A 130 3.58 3.08 8.60
C VAL A 130 2.90 4.03 9.58
N ILE A 131 1.59 4.28 9.43
CA ILE A 131 0.82 5.13 10.35
C ILE A 131 0.91 4.63 11.80
N ARG A 132 0.96 3.29 12.00
CA ARG A 132 0.90 2.65 13.32
C ARG A 132 2.27 2.24 13.88
N CYS A 133 3.36 2.47 13.15
CA CYS A 133 4.67 1.99 13.59
C CYS A 133 5.17 2.74 14.84
N GLU A 134 6.34 2.37 15.35
CA GLU A 134 7.03 3.15 16.39
C GLU A 134 7.85 4.27 15.73
N GLU A 135 8.18 5.32 16.47
CA GLU A 135 8.89 6.50 15.94
C GLU A 135 10.28 6.16 15.37
N THR A 136 10.98 5.21 15.98
CA THR A 136 12.32 4.77 15.55
C THR A 136 12.26 3.65 14.50
N SER A 137 11.08 3.33 13.97
CA SER A 137 10.93 2.22 13.04
C SER A 137 11.50 2.57 11.66
N PRO A 138 12.24 1.66 11.00
CA PRO A 138 12.71 1.86 9.62
C PRO A 138 11.60 1.61 8.58
N TRP A 139 10.35 1.45 9.01
CA TRP A 139 9.23 1.11 8.14
C TRP A 139 8.85 2.20 7.14
N PRO A 140 8.89 3.52 7.46
CA PRO A 140 8.57 4.55 6.49
C PRO A 140 9.47 4.48 5.24
N GLU A 141 10.79 4.35 5.41
CA GLU A 141 11.73 4.28 4.29
C GLU A 141 11.55 2.99 3.47
N ARG A 142 11.33 1.85 4.14
CA ARG A 142 11.07 0.56 3.49
C ARG A 142 9.75 0.58 2.71
N ALA A 143 8.71 1.21 3.25
CA ALA A 143 7.44 1.39 2.59
C ALA A 143 7.56 2.31 1.36
N ALA A 144 8.30 3.41 1.47
CA ALA A 144 8.59 4.30 0.34
C ALA A 144 9.37 3.58 -0.77
N ALA A 145 10.32 2.71 -0.42
CA ALA A 145 11.03 1.87 -1.38
C ALA A 145 10.09 0.92 -2.13
N LEU A 146 9.15 0.28 -1.42
CA LEU A 146 8.18 -0.61 -2.03
C LEU A 146 7.18 0.14 -2.94
N TRP A 147 6.71 1.31 -2.53
CA TRP A 147 5.87 2.19 -3.37
C TRP A 147 6.63 2.63 -4.63
N ARG A 148 7.91 3.00 -4.51
CA ARG A 148 8.76 3.32 -5.67
C ARG A 148 8.86 2.15 -6.65
N CYS A 149 9.05 0.92 -6.16
CA CYS A 149 9.03 -0.27 -7.02
C CYS A 149 7.69 -0.44 -7.74
N ALA A 150 6.55 -0.15 -7.10
CA ALA A 150 5.24 -0.22 -7.75
C ALA A 150 5.08 0.82 -8.87
N LEU A 151 5.61 2.03 -8.66
CA LEU A 151 5.65 3.07 -9.69
C LEU A 151 6.54 2.68 -10.89
N GLU A 152 7.67 2.03 -10.62
CA GLU A 152 8.64 1.60 -11.63
C GLU A 152 8.20 0.35 -12.40
N ALA A 153 7.39 -0.52 -11.78
CA ALA A 153 6.89 -1.75 -12.39
C ALA A 153 5.86 -1.54 -13.51
N GLN A 154 5.54 -0.28 -13.87
CA GLN A 154 4.61 0.09 -14.95
C GLN A 154 3.25 -0.64 -14.89
N LEU A 155 2.77 -0.89 -13.66
CA LEU A 155 1.50 -1.57 -13.40
C LEU A 155 0.31 -0.79 -13.97
N GLU A 156 -0.85 -1.43 -14.09
CA GLU A 156 -2.09 -0.72 -14.42
C GLU A 156 -2.34 0.45 -13.45
N PRO A 157 -2.86 1.61 -13.92
CA PRO A 157 -3.11 2.77 -13.07
C PRO A 157 -3.89 2.45 -11.79
N ALA A 158 -4.93 1.61 -11.89
CA ALA A 158 -5.77 1.20 -10.77
C ALA A 158 -4.99 0.52 -9.62
N ALA A 159 -3.82 -0.06 -9.90
CA ALA A 159 -2.96 -0.67 -8.88
C ALA A 159 -2.35 0.35 -7.92
N LEU A 160 -2.31 1.64 -8.30
CA LEU A 160 -1.71 2.71 -7.51
C LEU A 160 -2.71 3.46 -6.63
N THR A 161 -4.02 3.15 -6.73
CA THR A 161 -5.08 3.88 -6.02
C THR A 161 -4.84 3.91 -4.51
N GLY A 162 -4.48 2.79 -3.89
CA GLY A 162 -4.23 2.70 -2.45
C GLY A 162 -3.04 3.51 -1.93
N ALA A 163 -2.15 4.00 -2.82
CA ALA A 163 -1.04 4.85 -2.42
C ALA A 163 -1.50 6.17 -1.77
N GLY A 164 -2.71 6.65 -2.08
CA GLY A 164 -3.26 7.86 -1.45
C GLY A 164 -3.38 7.77 0.08
N ARG A 165 -3.47 6.55 0.64
CA ARG A 165 -3.48 6.32 2.09
C ARG A 165 -2.21 6.80 2.80
N PHE A 166 -1.08 6.93 2.10
CA PHE A 166 0.16 7.51 2.64
C PHE A 166 0.01 8.99 3.04
N ALA A 167 -1.06 9.69 2.62
CA ALA A 167 -1.34 11.04 3.10
C ALA A 167 -1.42 11.13 4.64
N TYR A 168 -1.84 10.05 5.32
CA TYR A 168 -1.90 10.00 6.79
C TYR A 168 -0.58 9.55 7.45
N ALA A 169 0.42 9.15 6.67
CA ALA A 169 1.69 8.65 7.18
C ALA A 169 2.64 9.83 7.49
N ASP A 170 2.37 10.57 8.56
CA ASP A 170 3.15 11.76 8.95
C ASP A 170 4.64 11.48 9.22
N ARG A 171 5.01 10.21 9.45
CA ARG A 171 6.42 9.80 9.65
C ARG A 171 7.19 9.55 8.36
N LEU A 172 6.50 9.45 7.22
CA LEU A 172 7.17 9.41 5.94
C LEU A 172 7.66 10.82 5.61
N ASP A 173 8.95 10.95 5.29
CA ASP A 173 9.55 12.22 4.86
C ASP A 173 8.71 12.90 3.76
N ASP A 174 8.46 14.21 3.93
CA ASP A 174 7.57 14.95 3.05
C ASP A 174 8.12 15.07 1.62
N ALA A 175 9.44 15.17 1.44
CA ALA A 175 10.02 15.23 0.09
C ALA A 175 9.83 13.89 -0.63
N ALA A 176 10.05 12.77 0.06
CA ALA A 176 9.76 11.44 -0.47
C ALA A 176 8.26 11.23 -0.75
N TRP A 177 7.38 11.70 0.15
CA TRP A 177 5.93 11.61 -0.05
C TRP A 177 5.46 12.45 -1.24
N LEU A 178 5.94 13.69 -1.39
CA LEU A 178 5.59 14.58 -2.50
C LEU A 178 6.01 14.00 -3.86
N ASP A 179 7.27 13.55 -4.00
CA ASP A 179 7.76 12.93 -5.25
C ASP A 179 6.92 11.71 -5.64
N LEU A 180 6.72 10.79 -4.70
CA LEU A 180 5.98 9.56 -4.97
C LEU A 180 4.50 9.84 -5.26
N THR A 181 3.88 10.78 -4.54
CA THR A 181 2.48 11.17 -4.78
C THR A 181 2.31 11.84 -6.13
N ALA A 182 3.17 12.78 -6.50
CA ALA A 182 3.14 13.48 -7.80
C ALA A 182 3.27 12.49 -8.97
N ARG A 183 4.20 11.53 -8.86
CA ARG A 183 4.36 10.44 -9.83
C ARG A 183 3.14 9.52 -9.88
N THR A 184 2.51 9.23 -8.74
CA THR A 184 1.27 8.44 -8.68
C THR A 184 0.12 9.17 -9.37
N VAL A 185 -0.17 10.43 -9.01
CA VAL A 185 -1.35 11.14 -9.53
C VAL A 185 -1.25 11.47 -11.02
N THR A 186 -0.03 11.56 -11.55
CA THR A 186 0.23 11.67 -12.99
C THR A 186 -0.19 10.41 -13.75
N ARG A 187 -0.11 9.24 -13.11
CA ARG A 187 -0.48 7.95 -13.70
C ARG A 187 -1.91 7.53 -13.36
N GLN A 188 -2.40 7.89 -12.19
CA GLN A 188 -3.70 7.53 -11.63
C GLN A 188 -4.24 8.68 -10.77
N SER A 189 -5.20 9.44 -11.29
CA SER A 189 -5.81 10.55 -10.56
C SER A 189 -6.76 10.10 -9.45
N GLU A 190 -7.31 8.89 -9.55
CA GLU A 190 -8.24 8.32 -8.56
C GLU A 190 -7.46 7.55 -7.47
N VAL A 191 -6.98 8.30 -6.48
CA VAL A 191 -6.31 7.76 -5.30
C VAL A 191 -7.25 7.69 -4.09
N GLU A 192 -6.93 6.83 -3.13
CA GLU A 192 -7.61 6.81 -1.83
C GLU A 192 -7.41 8.12 -1.06
N ALA A 193 -8.42 8.49 -0.25
CA ALA A 193 -8.36 9.67 0.62
C ALA A 193 -7.88 10.97 -0.06
N PRO A 194 -8.47 11.36 -1.21
CA PRO A 194 -8.01 12.53 -1.98
C PRO A 194 -8.07 13.84 -1.18
N TYR A 195 -8.99 13.97 -0.22
CA TYR A 195 -9.02 15.12 0.68
C TYR A 195 -7.77 15.22 1.56
N ALA A 196 -7.30 14.10 2.12
CA ALA A 196 -6.13 14.06 2.98
C ALA A 196 -4.85 14.28 2.18
N VAL A 197 -4.82 13.78 0.94
CA VAL A 197 -3.75 14.07 -0.02
C VAL A 197 -3.68 15.58 -0.30
N ALA A 198 -4.82 16.23 -0.58
CA ALA A 198 -4.88 17.67 -0.79
C ALA A 198 -4.51 18.46 0.48
N GLU A 199 -4.97 18.03 1.65
CA GLU A 199 -4.65 18.64 2.93
C GLU A 199 -3.13 18.61 3.20
N ARG A 200 -2.48 17.45 3.05
CA ARG A 200 -1.05 17.31 3.27
C ARG A 200 -0.25 18.11 2.25
N ALA A 201 -0.62 18.06 0.96
CA ALA A 201 0.02 18.87 -0.07
C ALA A 201 -0.04 20.37 0.24
N ALA A 202 -1.17 20.86 0.77
CA ALA A 202 -1.35 22.26 1.13
C ALA A 202 -0.38 22.78 2.21
N ARG A 203 0.32 21.90 2.93
CA ARG A 203 1.37 22.28 3.90
C ARG A 203 2.69 22.67 3.23
N HIS A 204 2.81 22.52 1.91
CA HIS A 204 4.05 22.72 1.15
C HIS A 204 3.90 23.75 0.01
N PRO A 205 3.64 25.04 0.32
CA PRO A 205 3.40 26.09 -0.68
C PRO A 205 4.55 26.34 -1.65
N ASN A 206 5.78 25.93 -1.29
CA ASN A 206 6.96 26.16 -2.12
C ASN A 206 7.31 24.96 -3.01
N SER A 207 6.49 23.91 -3.03
CA SER A 207 6.74 22.68 -3.80
C SER A 207 5.91 22.64 -5.09
N ALA A 208 6.58 22.46 -6.22
CA ALA A 208 5.92 22.23 -7.51
C ALA A 208 5.08 20.93 -7.50
N ASP A 209 5.59 19.88 -6.85
CA ASP A 209 4.86 18.62 -6.68
C ASP A 209 3.57 18.83 -5.89
N ALA A 210 3.60 19.67 -4.84
CA ALA A 210 2.39 19.97 -4.07
C ALA A 210 1.31 20.67 -4.91
N LEU A 211 1.70 21.60 -5.79
CA LEU A 211 0.80 22.28 -6.72
C LEU A 211 0.17 21.28 -7.71
N LEU A 212 0.99 20.40 -8.29
CA LEU A 212 0.54 19.33 -9.20
C LEU A 212 -0.44 18.38 -8.49
N ILE A 213 -0.12 17.95 -7.27
CA ILE A 213 -0.97 17.08 -6.47
C ILE A 213 -2.32 17.75 -6.18
N ALA A 214 -2.31 19.01 -5.72
CA ALA A 214 -3.55 19.74 -5.44
C ALA A 214 -4.41 19.91 -6.70
N ALA A 215 -3.79 20.18 -7.85
CA ALA A 215 -4.49 20.28 -9.13
C ALA A 215 -5.17 18.95 -9.51
N ALA A 216 -4.48 17.82 -9.30
CA ALA A 216 -5.05 16.50 -9.53
C ALA A 216 -6.23 16.20 -8.59
N MET A 217 -6.12 16.54 -7.30
CA MET A 217 -7.17 16.27 -6.32
C MET A 217 -8.46 17.05 -6.57
N LEU A 218 -8.38 18.25 -7.17
CA LEU A 218 -9.57 19.02 -7.57
C LEU A 218 -10.44 18.29 -8.61
N GLY A 219 -9.85 17.37 -9.38
CA GLY A 219 -10.56 16.51 -10.33
C GLY A 219 -11.06 15.18 -9.75
N ALA A 220 -10.80 14.88 -8.48
CA ALA A 220 -11.12 13.60 -7.88
C ALA A 220 -12.65 13.39 -7.72
N PRO A 221 -13.18 12.17 -7.99
CA PRO A 221 -14.60 11.87 -7.82
C PRO A 221 -14.95 11.70 -6.33
N VAL A 222 -15.34 12.80 -5.69
CA VAL A 222 -15.74 12.83 -4.26
C VAL A 222 -17.13 13.44 -4.05
N ASP A 223 -17.70 13.17 -2.87
CA ASP A 223 -18.92 13.83 -2.41
C ASP A 223 -18.74 15.36 -2.25
N VAL A 224 -19.86 16.06 -2.06
CA VAL A 224 -19.88 17.53 -2.02
C VAL A 224 -19.06 18.08 -0.86
N PHE A 225 -19.03 17.40 0.29
CA PHE A 225 -18.30 17.87 1.47
C PHE A 225 -16.79 17.80 1.23
N HIS A 226 -16.27 16.64 0.85
CA HIS A 226 -14.83 16.50 0.55
C HIS A 226 -14.39 17.36 -0.63
N ARG A 227 -15.27 17.61 -1.61
CA ARG A 227 -14.98 18.55 -2.71
C ARG A 227 -14.71 19.96 -2.21
N GLN A 228 -15.52 20.45 -1.27
CA GLN A 228 -15.34 21.78 -0.68
C GLN A 228 -14.04 21.85 0.14
N GLU A 229 -13.71 20.80 0.89
CA GLU A 229 -12.45 20.74 1.62
C GLU A 229 -11.23 20.78 0.69
N ILE A 230 -11.23 19.96 -0.37
CA ILE A 230 -10.16 19.95 -1.39
C ILE A 230 -10.02 21.34 -2.02
N GLN A 231 -11.12 21.99 -2.39
CA GLN A 231 -11.12 23.36 -2.92
C GLN A 231 -10.48 24.35 -1.92
N GLY A 232 -10.83 24.27 -0.64
CA GLY A 232 -10.25 25.11 0.40
C GLY A 232 -8.75 24.91 0.59
N HIS A 233 -8.28 23.66 0.55
CA HIS A 233 -6.85 23.33 0.63
C HIS A 233 -6.07 23.81 -0.60
N ALA A 234 -6.61 23.56 -1.79
CA ALA A 234 -6.00 23.99 -3.06
C ALA A 234 -5.95 25.53 -3.18
N ALA A 235 -7.02 26.23 -2.81
CA ALA A 235 -7.06 27.70 -2.81
C ALA A 235 -6.02 28.29 -1.84
N ARG A 236 -5.89 27.72 -0.64
CA ARG A 236 -4.89 28.14 0.34
C ARG A 236 -3.47 27.93 -0.18
N LEU A 237 -3.21 26.76 -0.76
CA LEU A 237 -1.92 26.43 -1.36
C LEU A 237 -1.57 27.42 -2.48
N PHE A 238 -2.53 27.70 -3.38
CA PHE A 238 -2.38 28.66 -4.47
C PHE A 238 -2.03 30.06 -3.97
N ALA A 239 -2.77 30.60 -3.00
CA ALA A 239 -2.54 31.93 -2.45
C ALA A 239 -1.19 32.07 -1.71
N GLN A 240 -0.70 30.98 -1.11
CA GLN A 240 0.55 30.97 -0.36
C GLN A 240 1.78 30.70 -1.24
N SER A 241 1.60 30.13 -2.42
CA SER A 241 2.69 29.72 -3.31
C SER A 241 3.59 30.89 -3.68
N THR A 242 4.90 30.71 -3.57
CA THR A 242 5.91 31.66 -4.08
C THR A 242 6.38 31.28 -5.49
N ALA A 243 5.90 30.17 -6.04
CA ALA A 243 6.23 29.67 -7.38
C ALA A 243 5.35 30.35 -8.46
N GLU A 244 5.13 31.65 -8.33
CA GLU A 244 4.37 32.44 -9.30
C GLU A 244 5.03 32.31 -10.68
N SER A 245 4.24 32.01 -11.72
CA SER A 245 4.69 31.78 -13.11
C SER A 245 5.30 30.41 -13.44
N THR A 246 5.20 29.40 -12.58
CA THR A 246 5.52 28.01 -12.99
C THR A 246 4.35 27.36 -13.75
N ALA A 247 4.65 26.30 -14.51
CA ALA A 247 3.62 25.53 -15.22
C ALA A 247 2.63 24.89 -14.23
N GLU A 248 3.11 24.41 -13.09
CA GLU A 248 2.32 23.78 -12.04
C GLU A 248 1.41 24.79 -11.34
N HIS A 249 1.88 26.02 -11.15
CA HIS A 249 1.06 27.12 -10.64
C HIS A 249 -0.10 27.43 -11.59
N GLU A 250 0.16 27.53 -12.89
CA GLU A 250 -0.89 27.76 -13.89
C GLU A 250 -1.85 26.57 -14.00
N GLN A 251 -1.35 25.33 -13.90
CA GLN A 251 -2.19 24.13 -13.86
C GLN A 251 -3.14 24.15 -12.66
N LEU A 252 -2.65 24.51 -11.47
CA LEU A 252 -3.50 24.65 -10.29
C LEU A 252 -4.54 25.76 -10.46
N ARG A 253 -4.16 26.90 -11.06
CA ARG A 253 -5.09 27.99 -11.38
C ARG A 253 -6.24 27.51 -12.27
N ILE A 254 -5.92 26.80 -13.36
CA ILE A 254 -6.90 26.24 -14.29
C ILE A 254 -7.80 25.22 -13.58
N ALA A 255 -7.21 24.34 -12.75
CA ALA A 255 -7.96 23.35 -11.99
C ALA A 255 -8.96 24.00 -11.01
N LEU A 256 -8.57 25.08 -10.33
CA LEU A 256 -9.45 25.85 -9.44
C LEU A 256 -10.64 26.45 -10.21
N ILE A 257 -10.39 27.02 -11.40
CA ILE A 257 -11.44 27.56 -12.27
C ILE A 257 -12.41 26.44 -12.68
N ASN A 258 -11.89 25.31 -13.15
CA ASN A 258 -12.71 24.16 -13.55
C ASN A 258 -13.52 23.56 -12.40
N ALA A 259 -12.99 23.64 -11.18
CA ALA A 259 -13.70 23.24 -9.97
C ALA A 259 -14.75 24.27 -9.50
N GLY A 260 -14.86 25.44 -10.15
CA GLY A 260 -15.79 26.51 -9.80
C GLY A 260 -15.26 27.48 -8.72
N ALA A 261 -14.01 27.34 -8.28
CA ALA A 261 -13.34 28.22 -7.32
C ALA A 261 -12.68 29.43 -8.01
N ILE A 262 -13.45 30.15 -8.84
CA ILE A 262 -12.95 31.23 -9.72
C ILE A 262 -12.30 32.35 -8.89
N GLU A 263 -12.94 32.79 -7.81
CA GLU A 263 -12.41 33.87 -6.96
C GLU A 263 -11.03 33.53 -6.41
N ALA A 264 -10.84 32.28 -5.93
CA ALA A 264 -9.56 31.82 -5.43
C ALA A 264 -8.47 31.76 -6.51
N ALA A 265 -8.84 31.49 -7.77
CA ALA A 265 -7.91 31.45 -8.90
C ALA A 265 -7.44 32.83 -9.39
N TYR A 266 -8.10 33.90 -8.94
CA TYR A 266 -7.80 35.30 -9.31
C TYR A 266 -7.47 36.19 -8.11
N GLN A 267 -7.45 35.65 -6.89
CA GLN A 267 -7.03 36.41 -5.71
C GLN A 267 -5.53 36.73 -5.82
N ASP A 268 -5.22 37.99 -6.16
CA ASP A 268 -3.90 38.57 -5.90
C ASP A 268 -3.62 38.49 -4.40
N ARG A 269 -2.37 38.18 -4.04
CA ARG A 269 -1.92 38.23 -2.63
C ARG A 269 -2.40 39.55 -2.00
N PRO A 270 -2.90 39.54 -0.74
CA PRO A 270 -3.03 40.79 -0.02
C PRO A 270 -1.63 41.43 0.03
N VAL A 271 -1.47 42.54 -0.68
CA VAL A 271 -0.31 43.41 -0.57
C VAL A 271 -0.26 43.79 0.91
N GLY A 272 0.72 43.23 1.65
CA GLY A 272 0.90 43.55 3.06
C GLY A 272 1.13 45.05 3.24
N PRO A 273 0.72 45.62 4.39
CA PRO A 273 0.94 47.03 4.70
C PRO A 273 2.42 47.42 4.72
#